data_AF-A0AAD5CI03-F1
#
_entry.id   AF-A0AAD5CI03-F1
#
_cell.length_a   1.000
_cell.length_b   1.000
_cell.length_c   1.000
_cell.angle_alpha   90.00
_cell.angle_beta   90.00
_cell.angle_gamma   90.00
#
_symmetry.space_group_name_H-M   'P 1'
#
loop_
_entity.id
_entity.type
_entity.pdbx_description
1 polymer ?
#
loop_
_entity_poly.entity_id
_entity_poly.type
_entity_poly.pdbx_seq_one_letter_code
_entity_poly.pdbx_strand_id
1 'polypeptide(L)'
;PDDLLSAKIQSLCPTITGSICCTEAQFDTLRSQVQQAIPFLVGCPACLRNFLNLFCELTCSPNQSQFINVTSISQTKNNSTVDGIDYYITDTFGEGLFDSCKDVKFGSANTKAIDFVGSGAKNFKELFAFLGQKAAPKLPGSPYAINFRSDADVSVGMKPMNFCPSTAS
;
A
#
# COMPACT_ATOMS: atom_id res chain seq x y z
N PRO A 1 -10.27 -17.37 9.25
CA PRO A 1 -11.25 -16.27 9.04
C PRO A 1 -12.59 -16.89 8.65
N ASP A 2 -13.71 -16.29 9.05
CA ASP A 2 -15.01 -16.74 8.54
C ASP A 2 -15.07 -16.55 7.02
N ASP A 3 -15.78 -17.43 6.31
CA ASP A 3 -15.83 -17.45 4.83
C ASP A 3 -16.33 -16.12 4.26
N LEU A 4 -17.22 -15.44 5.00
CA LEU A 4 -17.75 -14.12 4.69
C LEU A 4 -16.66 -13.03 4.70
N LEU A 5 -15.76 -13.04 5.68
CA LEU A 5 -14.68 -12.06 5.79
C LEU A 5 -13.64 -12.28 4.69
N SER A 6 -13.35 -13.54 4.37
CA SER A 6 -12.44 -13.89 3.27
C SER A 6 -12.98 -13.37 1.92
N ALA A 7 -14.28 -13.57 1.64
CA ALA A 7 -14.93 -13.05 0.44
C ALA A 7 -14.93 -11.50 0.40
N LYS A 8 -15.18 -10.86 1.55
CA LYS A 8 -15.13 -9.40 1.68
C LYS A 8 -13.73 -8.87 1.34
N ILE A 9 -12.67 -9.50 1.84
CA ILE A 9 -11.27 -9.11 1.55
C ILE A 9 -10.95 -9.30 0.07
N GLN A 10 -11.31 -10.44 -0.50
CA GLN A 10 -11.03 -10.77 -1.91
C GLN A 10 -11.69 -9.78 -2.90
N SER A 11 -12.77 -9.10 -2.50
CA SER A 11 -13.40 -8.06 -3.33
C SER A 11 -12.49 -6.85 -3.63
N LEU A 12 -11.51 -6.57 -2.76
CA LEU A 12 -10.54 -5.47 -2.90
C LEU A 12 -9.12 -6.01 -3.11
N CYS A 13 -8.79 -7.11 -2.44
CA CYS A 13 -7.48 -7.72 -2.39
C CYS A 13 -7.54 -9.16 -2.95
N PRO A 14 -7.80 -9.35 -4.25
CA PRO A 14 -8.03 -10.68 -4.84
C PRO A 14 -6.80 -11.60 -4.77
N THR A 15 -5.62 -11.04 -4.50
CA THR A 15 -4.34 -11.74 -4.33
C THR A 15 -4.16 -12.32 -2.94
N ILE A 16 -4.91 -11.84 -1.94
CA ILE A 16 -4.86 -12.34 -0.58
C ILE A 16 -5.76 -13.58 -0.48
N THR A 17 -5.13 -14.75 -0.43
CA THR A 17 -5.82 -16.04 -0.36
C THR A 17 -5.44 -16.80 0.92
N GLY A 18 -6.39 -17.53 1.51
CA GLY A 18 -6.13 -18.37 2.68
C GLY A 18 -6.16 -17.60 4.00
N SER A 19 -5.18 -17.84 4.87
CA SER A 19 -5.06 -17.16 6.15
C SER A 19 -4.82 -15.65 5.95
N ILE A 20 -5.47 -14.81 6.76
CA ILE A 20 -5.32 -13.35 6.74
C ILE A 20 -4.78 -12.87 8.10
N CYS A 21 -4.07 -11.74 8.10
CA CYS A 21 -3.58 -11.09 9.33
C CYS A 21 -4.38 -9.84 9.74
N CYS A 22 -5.44 -9.49 9.01
CA CYS A 22 -6.28 -8.32 9.33
C CYS A 22 -7.62 -8.71 9.95
N THR A 23 -8.08 -7.88 10.88
CA THR A 23 -9.46 -7.85 11.36
C THR A 23 -10.37 -7.16 10.35
N GLU A 24 -11.67 -7.39 10.45
CA GLU A 24 -12.65 -6.69 9.60
C GLU A 24 -12.54 -5.16 9.71
N ALA A 25 -12.32 -4.63 10.92
CA ALA A 25 -12.14 -3.19 11.13
C ALA A 25 -10.88 -2.63 10.45
N GLN A 26 -9.78 -3.40 10.45
CA GLN A 26 -8.56 -3.02 9.73
C GLN A 26 -8.78 -3.05 8.22
N PHE A 27 -9.50 -4.05 7.71
CA PHE A 27 -9.87 -4.11 6.29
C PHE A 27 -10.79 -2.96 5.88
N ASP A 28 -11.80 -2.62 6.68
CA ASP A 28 -12.70 -1.50 6.39
C ASP A 28 -11.96 -0.15 6.41
N THR A 29 -10.96 -0.01 7.28
CA THR A 29 -10.05 1.14 7.28
C THR A 29 -9.22 1.20 6.00
N LEU A 30 -8.59 0.09 5.61
CA LEU A 30 -7.86 -0.04 4.35
C LEU A 30 -8.76 0.36 3.17
N ARG A 31 -9.95 -0.22 3.09
CA ARG A 31 -10.93 0.03 2.02
C ARG A 31 -11.27 1.51 1.93
N SER A 32 -11.58 2.16 3.05
CA SER A 32 -11.89 3.60 3.10
C SER A 32 -10.73 4.48 2.64
N GLN A 33 -9.49 4.10 2.99
CA GLN A 33 -8.29 4.85 2.58
C GLN A 33 -8.03 4.71 1.07
N VAL A 34 -8.01 3.49 0.54
CA VAL A 34 -7.73 3.28 -0.89
C VAL A 34 -8.87 3.76 -1.78
N GLN A 35 -10.13 3.75 -1.31
CA GLN A 35 -11.29 4.24 -2.05
C GLN A 35 -11.15 5.70 -2.50
N GLN A 36 -10.40 6.52 -1.77
CA GLN A 36 -10.13 7.90 -2.14
C GLN A 36 -9.21 8.01 -3.36
N ALA A 37 -8.33 7.03 -3.58
CA ALA A 37 -7.43 6.98 -4.73
C ALA A 37 -8.06 6.33 -5.97
N ILE A 38 -9.04 5.43 -5.78
CA ILE A 38 -9.66 4.62 -6.86
C ILE A 38 -10.10 5.47 -8.07
N PRO A 39 -10.83 6.59 -7.92
CA PRO A 39 -11.30 7.39 -9.07
C PRO A 39 -10.17 7.87 -9.99
N PHE A 40 -8.97 8.08 -9.46
CA PHE A 40 -7.81 8.52 -10.24
C PHE A 40 -7.15 7.35 -11.00
N LEU A 41 -7.28 6.13 -10.50
CA LEU A 41 -6.57 4.94 -10.99
C LEU A 41 -7.44 4.01 -11.83
N VAL A 42 -8.77 4.14 -11.78
CA VAL A 42 -9.70 3.25 -12.51
C VAL A 42 -9.50 3.23 -14.03
N GLY A 43 -8.91 4.28 -14.60
CA GLY A 43 -8.56 4.33 -16.03
C GLY A 43 -7.47 3.34 -16.44
N CYS A 44 -6.72 2.76 -15.50
CA CYS A 44 -5.70 1.76 -15.74
C CYS A 44 -5.78 0.62 -14.71
N PRO A 45 -6.34 -0.55 -15.10
CA PRO A 45 -6.47 -1.69 -14.19
C PRO A 45 -5.14 -2.17 -13.60
N ALA A 46 -4.04 -2.08 -14.34
CA ALA A 46 -2.71 -2.47 -13.86
C ALA A 46 -2.22 -1.56 -12.73
N CYS A 47 -2.34 -0.23 -12.91
CA CYS A 47 -2.02 0.76 -11.88
C CYS A 47 -2.86 0.54 -10.62
N LEU A 48 -4.19 0.44 -10.80
CA LEU A 48 -5.09 0.20 -9.68
C LEU A 48 -4.74 -1.09 -8.93
N ARG A 49 -4.49 -2.20 -9.65
CA ARG A 49 -4.15 -3.49 -9.04
C ARG A 49 -2.83 -3.43 -8.27
N ASN A 50 -1.79 -2.84 -8.84
CA ASN A 50 -0.49 -2.70 -8.17
C ASN A 50 -0.62 -1.81 -6.91
N PHE A 51 -1.36 -0.70 -7.01
CA PHE A 51 -1.61 0.20 -5.90
C PHE A 51 -2.38 -0.49 -4.76
N LEU A 52 -3.43 -1.24 -5.08
CA LEU A 52 -4.17 -2.00 -4.09
C LEU A 52 -3.30 -3.07 -3.44
N ASN A 53 -2.52 -3.82 -4.23
CA ASN A 53 -1.64 -4.88 -3.71
C ASN A 53 -0.62 -4.36 -2.69
N LEU A 54 -0.06 -3.16 -2.91
CA LEU A 54 0.86 -2.52 -1.95
C LEU A 54 0.27 -2.47 -0.54
N PHE A 55 -0.97 -1.99 -0.42
CA PHE A 55 -1.65 -1.81 0.86
C PHE A 55 -2.37 -3.06 1.36
N CYS A 56 -2.81 -3.94 0.46
CA CYS A 56 -3.34 -5.25 0.79
C CYS A 56 -2.28 -6.13 1.47
N GLU A 57 -1.06 -6.17 0.90
CA GLU A 57 0.07 -6.89 1.50
C GLU A 57 0.46 -6.28 2.85
N LEU A 58 0.50 -4.95 2.93
CA LEU A 58 0.76 -4.24 4.18
C LEU A 58 -0.24 -4.60 5.28
N THR A 59 -1.53 -4.72 4.95
CA THR A 59 -2.60 -4.80 5.97
C THR A 59 -2.98 -6.23 6.30
N CYS A 60 -3.13 -7.08 5.28
CA CYS A 60 -3.84 -8.36 5.40
C CYS A 60 -2.97 -9.59 5.10
N SER A 61 -1.74 -9.41 4.61
CA SER A 61 -0.87 -10.54 4.26
C SER A 61 -0.60 -11.47 5.44
N PRO A 62 -0.72 -12.80 5.29
CA PRO A 62 -0.31 -13.74 6.33
C PRO A 62 1.19 -13.70 6.62
N ASN A 63 1.99 -13.14 5.70
CA ASN A 63 3.44 -13.05 5.80
C ASN A 63 3.93 -11.64 6.20
N GLN A 64 3.02 -10.78 6.68
CA GLN A 64 3.29 -9.38 7.02
C GLN A 64 4.60 -9.20 7.83
N SER A 65 4.85 -10.07 8.82
CA SER A 65 6.03 -10.01 9.69
C SER A 65 7.36 -10.26 8.98
N GLN A 66 7.36 -10.79 7.76
CA GLN A 66 8.58 -11.01 6.98
C GLN A 66 9.08 -9.73 6.32
N PHE A 67 8.19 -8.76 6.08
CA PHE A 67 8.52 -7.54 5.34
C PHE A 67 8.14 -6.25 6.07
N ILE A 68 7.62 -6.31 7.29
CA ILE A 68 7.30 -5.13 8.09
C ILE A 68 8.02 -5.18 9.43
N ASN A 69 8.65 -4.07 9.79
CA ASN A 69 9.23 -3.85 11.10
C ASN A 69 8.63 -2.60 11.73
N VAL A 70 8.16 -2.69 12.98
CA VAL A 70 7.62 -1.54 13.71
C VAL A 70 8.79 -0.70 14.22
N THR A 71 8.84 0.58 13.84
CA THR A 71 9.93 1.50 14.21
C THR A 71 9.54 2.45 15.33
N SER A 72 8.25 2.76 15.47
CA SER A 72 7.75 3.57 16.58
C SER A 72 6.33 3.22 16.98
N ILE A 73 6.03 3.47 18.25
CA ILE A 73 4.73 3.25 18.88
C ILE A 73 4.33 4.54 19.57
N SER A 74 3.08 4.96 19.38
CA SER A 74 2.46 6.06 20.11
C SER A 74 1.60 5.50 21.24
N GLN A 75 1.70 6.10 22.42
CA GLN A 75 0.87 5.76 23.57
C GLN A 75 -0.25 6.78 23.73
N THR A 76 -1.50 6.31 23.66
CA THR A 76 -2.67 7.13 23.97
C THR A 76 -3.39 6.54 25.18
N LYS A 77 -3.27 7.23 26.32
CA LYS A 77 -3.85 6.85 27.63
C LYS A 77 -3.44 5.42 28.06
N ASN A 78 -4.20 4.41 27.63
CA ASN A 78 -4.03 3.00 27.98
C ASN A 78 -3.78 2.08 26.77
N ASN A 79 -3.75 2.62 25.54
CA ASN A 79 -3.55 1.85 24.33
C ASN A 79 -2.23 2.25 23.65
N SER A 80 -1.54 1.25 23.10
CA SER A 80 -0.38 1.43 22.24
C SER A 80 -0.81 1.25 20.79
N THR A 81 -0.43 2.20 19.92
CA THR A 81 -0.72 2.15 18.48
C THR A 81 0.56 2.31 17.70
N VAL A 82 0.71 1.56 16.61
CA VAL A 82 1.84 1.73 15.69
C VAL A 82 1.85 3.17 15.16
N ASP A 83 2.99 3.83 15.24
CA ASP A 83 3.19 5.22 14.80
C ASP A 83 4.18 5.34 13.62
N GLY A 84 4.97 4.29 13.41
CA GLY A 84 5.92 4.20 12.31
C GLY A 84 6.32 2.76 12.03
N ILE A 85 6.55 2.46 10.75
CA ILE A 85 7.07 1.17 10.28
C ILE A 85 8.16 1.35 9.22
N ASP A 86 9.04 0.37 9.12
CA ASP A 86 9.78 0.06 7.90
C ASP A 86 8.99 -1.01 7.12
N TYR A 87 8.74 -0.75 5.84
CA TYR A 87 8.12 -1.70 4.92
C TYR A 87 9.11 -2.08 3.82
N TYR A 88 9.60 -3.31 3.90
CA TYR A 88 10.58 -3.86 3.00
C TYR A 88 9.93 -4.35 1.71
N ILE A 89 10.28 -3.69 0.60
CA ILE A 89 9.71 -3.92 -0.73
C ILE A 89 10.83 -3.97 -1.77
N THR A 90 10.68 -4.82 -2.77
CA THR A 90 11.63 -4.87 -3.89
C THR A 90 11.55 -3.61 -4.75
N ASP A 91 12.70 -3.12 -5.22
CA ASP A 91 12.75 -2.02 -6.19
C ASP A 91 11.95 -2.36 -7.46
N THR A 92 12.00 -3.62 -7.91
CA THR A 92 11.21 -4.12 -9.05
C THR A 92 9.71 -3.88 -8.89
N PHE A 93 9.15 -4.14 -7.70
CA PHE A 93 7.73 -3.84 -7.47
C PHE A 93 7.46 -2.33 -7.48
N GLY A 94 8.33 -1.54 -6.84
CA GLY A 94 8.21 -0.08 -6.82
C GLY A 94 8.24 0.53 -8.22
N GLU A 95 9.20 0.12 -9.05
CA GLU A 95 9.31 0.50 -10.45
C GLU A 95 8.06 0.10 -11.24
N GLY A 96 7.60 -1.15 -11.11
CA GLY A 96 6.41 -1.62 -11.81
C GLY A 96 5.13 -0.89 -11.39
N LEU A 97 4.97 -0.56 -10.10
CA LEU A 97 3.87 0.29 -9.64
C LEU A 97 3.95 1.67 -10.29
N PHE A 98 5.09 2.34 -10.20
CA PHE A 98 5.27 3.67 -10.76
C PHE A 98 5.03 3.69 -12.27
N ASP A 99 5.65 2.77 -13.01
CA ASP A 99 5.54 2.68 -14.46
C ASP A 99 4.12 2.35 -14.92
N SER A 100 3.38 1.54 -14.16
CA SER A 100 1.97 1.27 -14.47
C SER A 100 1.07 2.50 -14.31
N CYS A 101 1.49 3.51 -13.54
CA CYS A 101 0.69 4.68 -13.17
C CYS A 101 1.13 6.00 -13.83
N LYS A 102 2.42 6.15 -14.18
CA LYS A 102 3.03 7.45 -14.56
C LYS A 102 2.43 8.11 -15.81
N ASP A 103 1.79 7.34 -16.69
CA ASP A 103 1.19 7.83 -17.94
C ASP A 103 -0.35 7.69 -17.97
N VAL A 104 -0.94 7.25 -16.86
CA VAL A 104 -2.39 7.14 -16.72
C VAL A 104 -2.99 8.54 -16.71
N LYS A 105 -3.85 8.83 -17.68
CA LYS A 105 -4.52 10.13 -17.81
C LYS A 105 -5.76 10.16 -16.93
N PHE A 106 -5.99 11.30 -16.28
CA PHE A 106 -7.21 11.55 -15.52
C PHE A 106 -7.81 12.90 -15.93
N GLY A 107 -9.10 12.92 -16.31
CA GLY A 107 -9.79 14.15 -16.70
C GLY A 107 -9.36 14.71 -18.07
N SER A 108 -9.27 16.04 -18.18
CA SER A 108 -8.94 16.74 -19.43
C SER A 108 -7.49 16.50 -19.87
N ALA A 109 -7.18 16.87 -21.12
CA ALA A 109 -5.90 16.57 -21.77
C ALA A 109 -4.73 17.32 -21.10
N ASN A 110 -4.17 16.73 -20.03
CA ASN A 110 -2.75 16.73 -19.61
C ASN A 110 -2.55 16.37 -18.11
N THR A 111 -3.62 16.13 -17.34
CA THR A 111 -3.45 15.72 -15.92
C THR A 111 -3.24 14.21 -15.82
N LYS A 112 -2.24 13.82 -15.01
CA LYS A 112 -1.89 12.41 -14.80
C LYS A 112 -2.39 11.93 -13.45
N ALA A 113 -2.75 10.65 -13.34
CA ALA A 113 -3.20 10.05 -12.09
C ALA A 113 -2.16 10.22 -10.97
N ILE A 114 -0.87 10.12 -11.32
CA ILE A 114 0.27 10.27 -10.40
C ILE A 114 0.35 11.67 -9.76
N ASP A 115 -0.24 12.69 -10.38
CA ASP A 115 -0.29 14.04 -9.82
C ASP A 115 -1.15 14.07 -8.54
N PHE A 116 -2.18 13.21 -8.47
CA PHE A 116 -3.07 13.09 -7.31
C PHE A 116 -2.62 12.03 -6.31
N VAL A 117 -2.20 10.85 -6.78
CA VAL A 117 -1.87 9.72 -5.88
C VAL A 117 -0.39 9.68 -5.49
N GLY A 118 0.46 10.48 -6.14
CA GLY A 118 1.91 10.51 -5.93
C GLY A 118 2.48 11.91 -5.79
N SER A 119 1.63 12.95 -5.71
CA SER A 119 2.04 14.36 -5.67
C SER A 119 3.02 14.74 -6.79
N GLY A 120 2.81 14.20 -7.99
CA GLY A 120 3.65 14.47 -9.17
C GLY A 120 5.02 13.80 -9.13
N ALA A 121 5.16 12.71 -8.37
CA ALA A 121 6.38 11.90 -8.30
C ALA A 121 6.96 11.59 -9.68
N LYS A 122 8.28 11.72 -9.81
CA LYS A 122 9.04 11.49 -11.06
C LYS A 122 9.67 10.10 -11.13
N ASN A 123 9.68 9.37 -10.03
CA ASN A 123 10.19 8.01 -9.90
C ASN A 123 9.49 7.29 -8.74
N PHE A 124 9.71 5.98 -8.62
CA PHE A 124 9.06 5.18 -7.59
C PHE A 124 9.46 5.57 -6.15
N LYS A 125 10.68 6.09 -5.94
CA LYS A 125 11.15 6.50 -4.61
C LYS A 125 10.38 7.74 -4.12
N GLU A 126 10.16 8.71 -5.01
CA GLU A 126 9.32 9.88 -4.72
C GLU A 126 7.87 9.48 -4.48
N LEU A 127 7.34 8.54 -5.26
CA LEU A 127 5.98 8.00 -5.05
C LEU A 127 5.86 7.35 -3.67
N PHE A 128 6.81 6.50 -3.28
CA PHE A 128 6.84 5.85 -1.97
C PHE A 128 7.05 6.84 -0.83
N ALA A 129 7.87 7.86 -1.00
CA ALA A 129 8.03 8.93 -0.01
C ALA A 129 6.68 9.64 0.25
N PHE A 130 5.93 9.94 -0.82
CA PHE A 130 4.61 10.54 -0.69
C PHE A 130 3.60 9.60 -0.03
N LEU A 131 3.48 8.35 -0.51
CA LEU A 131 2.54 7.38 0.05
C LEU A 131 2.84 7.04 1.52
N GLY A 132 4.11 7.05 1.90
CA GLY A 132 4.55 6.72 3.24
C GLY A 132 4.52 7.88 4.23
N GLN A 133 4.26 9.10 3.75
CA GLN A 133 4.15 10.27 4.61
C GLN A 133 2.91 10.16 5.50
N LYS A 134 3.13 10.25 6.82
CA LYS A 134 2.05 10.30 7.80
C LYS A 134 1.18 11.53 7.56
N ALA A 135 -0.11 11.31 7.33
CA ALA A 135 -1.09 12.36 7.18
C ALA A 135 -1.49 12.95 8.55
N ALA A 136 -1.87 14.22 8.57
CA ALA A 136 -2.49 14.82 9.75
C ALA A 136 -3.85 14.15 10.03
N PRO A 137 -4.32 14.17 11.29
CA PRO A 137 -5.62 13.58 11.63
C PRO A 137 -6.73 14.11 10.73
N LYS A 138 -7.56 13.20 10.20
CA LYS A 138 -8.69 13.48 9.29
C LYS A 138 -8.31 13.95 7.88
N LEU A 139 -7.03 13.97 7.52
CA LEU A 139 -6.62 14.15 6.13
C LEU A 139 -6.45 12.78 5.43
N PRO A 140 -6.69 12.71 4.11
CA PRO A 140 -6.34 11.55 3.31
C PRO A 140 -4.84 11.25 3.38
N GLY A 141 -4.48 9.97 3.43
CA GLY A 141 -3.09 9.50 3.43
C GLY A 141 -2.80 8.49 4.54
N SER A 142 -1.52 8.22 4.76
CA SER A 142 -1.10 7.16 5.69
C SER A 142 -1.35 7.56 7.15
N PRO A 143 -1.98 6.70 7.97
CA PRO A 143 -2.32 7.03 9.36
C PRO A 143 -1.10 7.04 10.31
N TYR A 144 -0.02 6.40 9.89
CA TYR A 144 1.29 6.35 10.55
C TYR A 144 2.40 6.48 9.51
N ALA A 145 3.64 6.71 9.92
CA ALA A 145 4.74 6.84 8.97
C ALA A 145 5.11 5.46 8.39
N ILE A 146 5.29 5.38 7.07
CA ILE A 146 5.74 4.17 6.38
C ILE A 146 7.04 4.51 5.65
N ASN A 147 8.13 3.88 6.07
CA ASN A 147 9.41 4.01 5.40
C ASN A 147 9.62 2.81 4.45
N PHE A 148 9.50 3.05 3.16
CA PHE A 148 9.70 2.00 2.14
C PHE A 148 11.18 1.75 1.91
N ARG A 149 11.60 0.49 2.04
CA ARG A 149 13.02 0.08 2.04
C ARG A 149 13.23 -1.12 1.13
N SER A 150 14.34 -1.15 0.39
CA SER A 150 14.74 -2.34 -0.40
C SER A 150 15.91 -3.11 0.20
N ASP A 151 16.48 -2.62 1.29
CA ASP A 151 17.65 -3.16 1.99
C ASP A 151 17.25 -4.04 3.18
N ALA A 152 16.35 -5.00 2.97
CA ALA A 152 15.95 -5.93 4.01
C ALA A 152 17.13 -6.76 4.53
N ASP A 153 17.26 -6.84 5.85
CA ASP A 153 18.26 -7.69 6.48
C ASP A 153 17.81 -9.16 6.45
N VAL A 154 18.24 -9.85 5.40
CA VAL A 154 17.99 -11.28 5.21
C VAL A 154 18.63 -12.15 6.29
N SER A 155 19.64 -11.65 7.01
CA SER A 155 20.34 -12.41 8.05
C SER A 155 19.48 -12.61 9.31
N VAL A 156 18.56 -11.67 9.57
CA VAL A 156 17.56 -11.77 10.65
C VAL A 156 16.21 -12.31 10.15
N GLY A 157 16.17 -12.84 8.93
CA GLY A 157 15.00 -13.52 8.37
C GLY A 157 13.98 -12.62 7.67
N MET A 158 14.28 -11.33 7.48
CA MET A 158 13.41 -10.43 6.71
C MET A 158 13.47 -10.78 5.22
N LYS A 159 12.31 -10.77 4.57
CA LYS A 159 12.15 -11.04 3.15
C LYS A 159 11.31 -9.91 2.56
N PRO A 160 11.86 -9.08 1.65
CA PRO A 160 11.09 -8.02 1.02
C PRO A 160 9.83 -8.58 0.37
N MET A 161 8.75 -7.81 0.43
CA MET A 161 7.56 -8.13 -0.36
C MET A 161 7.96 -8.17 -1.83
N ASN A 162 7.80 -9.34 -2.43
CA ASN A 162 8.14 -9.61 -3.82
C ASN A 162 6.88 -10.06 -4.56
N PHE A 163 5.99 -9.10 -4.80
CA PHE A 163 4.83 -9.28 -5.65
C PHE A 163 5.22 -8.92 -7.09
N CYS A 164 4.88 -9.74 -8.07
CA CYS A 164 5.18 -9.43 -9.47
C CYS A 164 4.23 -8.31 -9.96
N PRO A 165 4.74 -7.12 -10.31
CA PRO A 165 3.89 -6.01 -10.73
C PRO A 165 3.22 -6.32 -12.06
N SER A 166 1.97 -5.87 -12.18
CA SER A 166 1.22 -5.94 -13.43
C SER A 166 1.71 -4.84 -14.36
N THR A 167 2.10 -5.16 -15.57
CA THR A 167 2.50 -4.15 -16.56
C THR A 167 1.27 -3.46 -17.14
N ALA A 168 1.36 -2.14 -17.35
CA ALA A 168 0.39 -1.45 -18.20
C ALA A 168 0.49 -2.04 -19.62
N SER A 169 -0.65 -2.45 -20.19
CA SER A 169 -0.75 -2.89 -21.60
C SER A 169 -1.14 -1.72 -22.48
#